data_AF-A0A7W1X0P4-F1
#
_entry.id   AF-A0A7W1X0P4-F1
#
_cell.length_a   1.000
_cell.length_b   1.000
_cell.length_c   1.000
_cell.angle_alpha   90.00
_cell.angle_beta   90.00
_cell.angle_gamma   90.00
#
_symmetry.space_group_name_H-M   'P 1'
#
loop_
_entity.id
_entity.type
_entity.pdbx_description
1 polymer ?
#
loop_
_entity_poly.entity_id
_entity_poly.type
_entity_poly.pdbx_seq_one_letter_code
_entity_poly.pdbx_strand_id
1 'polypeptide(L)'
;MNRRPTHTLATELRDFPEWHRGIRHYAVWTLPVDDQAWQQRLAHLQHRLSPFLHPGYVRQPHITLFAAGLVDNRHFPPDRARQQAHVLRQLELSAIQLRATAVSTFTTAPWLGIQPVDNSLLYIRQALAKVIPEDAPADHYQPHITLGFYQQAYALEVIHTHLAALNHTLPPLPPLSIKRVELCYYATHEMQGRLTVADSVELNTPTRADASPEALDPLEAIKQMRKDQLRVCALKQQAELERLITDAAPTNEDSPTPRS
;
A
#
# COMPACT_ATOMS: atom_id res chain seq x y z
N MET A 1 -0.22 9.15 27.24
CA MET A 1 0.79 8.10 26.99
C MET A 1 0.07 6.89 26.40
N ASN A 2 0.19 6.64 25.09
CA ASN A 2 -0.33 5.38 24.52
C ASN A 2 0.55 4.23 25.02
N ARG A 3 0.01 3.37 25.87
CA ARG A 3 0.69 2.13 26.28
C ARG A 3 0.89 1.28 25.03
N ARG A 4 2.12 0.83 24.81
CA ARG A 4 2.40 -0.19 23.79
C ARG A 4 1.66 -1.48 24.17
N PRO A 5 1.05 -2.19 23.21
CA PRO A 5 0.44 -3.47 23.49
C PRO A 5 1.50 -4.43 24.02
N THR A 6 1.12 -5.26 25.00
CA THR A 6 1.98 -6.32 25.56
C THR A 6 1.62 -7.70 25.03
N HIS A 7 0.48 -7.82 24.33
CA HIS A 7 -0.05 -9.07 23.79
C HIS A 7 -0.53 -8.88 22.35
N THR A 8 -0.55 -9.99 21.61
CA THR A 8 -1.30 -10.08 20.36
C THR A 8 -2.81 -10.06 20.65
N LEU A 9 -3.58 -9.75 19.63
CA LEU A 9 -5.04 -9.85 19.64
C LEU A 9 -5.42 -11.19 19.00
N ALA A 10 -6.21 -11.98 19.72
CA ALA A 10 -6.89 -13.12 19.14
C ALA A 10 -7.82 -12.62 18.03
N THR A 11 -7.56 -13.03 16.78
CA THR A 11 -8.40 -12.61 15.66
C THR A 11 -9.66 -13.45 15.65
N GLU A 12 -10.81 -12.83 15.77
CA GLU A 12 -12.10 -13.53 15.69
C GLU A 12 -12.38 -13.93 14.24
N LEU A 13 -12.44 -15.24 13.97
CA LEU A 13 -12.85 -15.75 12.65
C LEU A 13 -14.36 -15.96 12.62
N ARG A 14 -15.09 -14.87 12.50
CA ARG A 14 -16.55 -14.86 12.33
C ARG A 14 -16.94 -13.90 11.22
N ASP A 15 -18.23 -13.89 10.94
CA ASP A 15 -18.81 -12.84 10.12
C ASP A 15 -18.91 -11.51 10.93
N PHE A 16 -18.78 -10.38 10.24
CA PHE A 16 -18.83 -9.02 10.83
C PHE A 16 -19.88 -8.14 10.14
N PRO A 17 -21.19 -8.49 10.26
CA PRO A 17 -22.28 -7.74 9.62
C PRO A 17 -22.34 -6.27 10.04
N GLU A 18 -21.86 -5.95 11.25
CA GLU A 18 -21.73 -4.59 11.75
C GLU A 18 -20.81 -3.73 10.86
N TRP A 19 -19.81 -4.34 10.24
CA TRP A 19 -18.86 -3.69 9.33
C TRP A 19 -19.37 -3.71 7.89
N HIS A 20 -19.64 -4.90 7.34
CA HIS A 20 -19.94 -5.02 5.90
C HIS A 20 -21.40 -4.71 5.55
N ARG A 21 -22.33 -4.66 6.53
CA ARG A 21 -23.75 -4.28 6.36
C ARG A 21 -24.47 -5.01 5.23
N GLY A 22 -24.18 -6.30 5.07
CA GLY A 22 -24.74 -7.15 4.01
C GLY A 22 -24.03 -7.07 2.65
N ILE A 23 -23.03 -6.21 2.49
CA ILE A 23 -22.17 -6.17 1.29
C ILE A 23 -21.26 -7.40 1.31
N ARG A 24 -21.21 -8.13 0.20
CA ARG A 24 -20.59 -9.46 0.12
C ARG A 24 -19.10 -9.46 -0.16
N HIS A 25 -18.60 -8.40 -0.79
CA HIS A 25 -17.22 -8.35 -1.28
C HIS A 25 -16.53 -7.08 -0.81
N TYR A 26 -15.24 -7.22 -0.55
CA TYR A 26 -14.33 -6.12 -0.32
C TYR A 26 -13.25 -6.10 -1.39
N ALA A 27 -12.96 -4.92 -1.93
CA ALA A 27 -11.98 -4.72 -2.99
C ALA A 27 -10.63 -4.26 -2.43
N VAL A 28 -9.57 -4.83 -2.99
CA VAL A 28 -8.20 -4.49 -2.64
C VAL A 28 -7.32 -4.58 -3.88
N TRP A 29 -6.46 -3.59 -4.10
CA TRP A 29 -5.37 -3.73 -5.07
C TRP A 29 -4.20 -4.44 -4.43
N THR A 30 -3.64 -5.42 -5.12
CA THR A 30 -2.60 -6.32 -4.61
C THR A 30 -1.46 -6.48 -5.60
N LEU A 31 -0.27 -6.76 -5.07
CA LEU A 31 0.86 -7.29 -5.83
C LEU A 31 0.93 -8.81 -5.58
N PRO A 32 0.61 -9.66 -6.57
CA PRO A 32 0.68 -11.11 -6.40
C PRO A 32 2.12 -11.61 -6.30
N VAL A 33 2.37 -12.59 -5.44
CA VAL A 33 3.71 -13.18 -5.22
C VAL A 33 3.76 -14.61 -5.77
N ASP A 34 4.14 -14.72 -7.03
CA ASP A 34 4.18 -15.99 -7.76
C ASP A 34 5.56 -16.63 -7.84
N ASP A 35 6.61 -15.93 -7.39
CA ASP A 35 7.97 -16.46 -7.42
C ASP A 35 8.09 -17.70 -6.52
N GLN A 36 8.64 -18.78 -7.08
CA GLN A 36 8.68 -20.08 -6.41
C GLN A 36 9.50 -20.05 -5.12
N ALA A 37 10.64 -19.36 -5.09
CA ALA A 37 11.49 -19.28 -3.90
C ALA A 37 10.77 -18.50 -2.78
N TRP A 38 10.02 -17.47 -3.16
CA TRP A 38 9.17 -16.71 -2.24
C TRP A 38 8.00 -17.54 -1.71
N GLN A 39 7.27 -18.26 -2.57
CA GLN A 39 6.17 -19.13 -2.14
C GLN A 39 6.65 -20.22 -1.17
N GLN A 40 7.80 -20.84 -1.46
CA GLN A 40 8.42 -21.81 -0.55
C GLN A 40 8.79 -21.18 0.79
N ARG A 41 9.35 -19.96 0.79
CA ARG A 41 9.64 -19.24 2.03
C ARG A 41 8.37 -18.96 2.83
N LEU A 42 7.32 -18.49 2.19
CA LEU A 42 6.06 -18.16 2.86
C LEU A 42 5.41 -19.41 3.46
N ALA A 43 5.35 -20.51 2.70
CA ALA A 43 4.86 -21.79 3.22
C ALA A 43 5.68 -22.29 4.42
N HIS A 44 7.02 -22.16 4.36
CA HIS A 44 7.89 -22.49 5.50
C HIS A 44 7.57 -21.63 6.72
N LEU A 45 7.44 -20.31 6.56
CA LEU A 45 7.11 -19.39 7.65
C LEU A 45 5.75 -19.71 8.26
N GLN A 46 4.74 -19.94 7.44
CA GLN A 46 3.39 -20.32 7.87
C GLN A 46 3.41 -21.62 8.68
N HIS A 47 4.17 -22.62 8.23
CA HIS A 47 4.35 -23.87 8.97
C HIS A 47 5.03 -23.65 10.32
N ARG A 48 6.11 -22.85 10.36
CA ARG A 48 6.85 -22.54 11.60
C ARG A 48 6.03 -21.70 12.60
N LEU A 49 4.99 -21.01 12.12
CA LEU A 49 4.11 -20.18 12.92
C LEU A 49 2.76 -20.84 13.23
N SER A 50 2.46 -22.01 12.64
CA SER A 50 1.16 -22.66 12.79
C SER A 50 0.72 -22.91 14.25
N PRO A 51 1.60 -23.11 15.25
CA PRO A 51 1.16 -23.20 16.64
C PRO A 51 0.48 -21.94 17.19
N PHE A 52 0.72 -20.77 16.56
CA PHE A 52 0.17 -19.48 16.99
C PHE A 52 -0.99 -19.00 16.11
N LEU A 53 -1.22 -19.65 14.97
CA LEU A 53 -2.12 -19.15 13.93
C LEU A 53 -3.37 -20.01 13.82
N HIS A 54 -4.48 -19.38 13.43
CA HIS A 54 -5.66 -20.11 13.02
C HIS A 54 -5.34 -21.05 11.84
N PRO A 55 -5.93 -22.26 11.80
CA PRO A 55 -5.82 -23.12 10.64
C PRO A 55 -6.65 -22.55 9.47
N GLY A 56 -6.39 -23.05 8.26
CA GLY A 56 -7.23 -22.75 7.10
C GLY A 56 -7.01 -21.36 6.47
N TYR A 57 -5.85 -20.75 6.67
CA TYR A 57 -5.47 -19.55 5.92
C TYR A 57 -5.25 -19.88 4.43
N VAL A 58 -6.17 -19.44 3.55
CA VAL A 58 -6.15 -19.80 2.12
C VAL A 58 -5.97 -18.60 1.18
N ARG A 59 -5.68 -17.41 1.73
CA ARG A 59 -5.28 -16.26 0.90
C ARG A 59 -4.00 -16.59 0.16
N GLN A 60 -4.01 -16.32 -1.13
CA GLN A 60 -2.84 -16.42 -2.00
C GLN A 60 -1.76 -15.45 -1.51
N PRO A 61 -0.46 -15.77 -1.59
CA PRO A 61 0.62 -14.83 -1.32
C PRO A 61 0.48 -13.52 -2.09
N HIS A 62 0.34 -12.40 -1.36
CA HIS A 62 0.20 -11.08 -1.94
C HIS A 62 0.70 -10.00 -0.99
N ILE A 63 0.98 -8.83 -1.57
CA ILE A 63 1.21 -7.60 -0.83
C ILE A 63 -0.01 -6.71 -1.07
N THR A 64 -0.70 -6.32 -0.02
CA THR A 64 -1.80 -5.35 -0.11
C THR A 64 -1.22 -4.00 -0.51
N LEU A 65 -1.60 -3.50 -1.68
CA LEU A 65 -1.16 -2.23 -2.22
C LEU A 65 -2.09 -1.09 -1.87
N PHE A 66 -3.41 -1.30 -1.91
CA PHE A 66 -4.40 -0.24 -1.64
C PHE A 66 -5.75 -0.85 -1.23
N ALA A 67 -6.27 -0.47 -0.07
CA ALA A 67 -7.59 -0.90 0.39
C ALA A 67 -8.68 -0.05 -0.30
N ALA A 68 -9.41 -0.64 -1.25
CA ALA A 68 -10.36 0.12 -2.07
C ALA A 68 -11.73 0.29 -1.40
N GLY A 69 -12.21 -0.72 -0.65
CA GLY A 69 -13.44 -0.62 0.13
C GLY A 69 -14.49 -1.70 -0.19
N LEU A 70 -15.64 -1.59 0.47
CA LEU A 70 -16.79 -2.47 0.25
C LEU A 70 -17.39 -2.28 -1.15
N VAL A 71 -17.62 -3.37 -1.87
CA VAL A 71 -18.08 -3.34 -3.27
C VAL A 71 -19.59 -3.08 -3.33
N ASP A 72 -19.97 -1.81 -3.33
CA ASP A 72 -21.32 -1.32 -3.58
C ASP A 72 -21.29 0.06 -4.25
N ASN A 73 -22.47 0.63 -4.54
CA ASN A 73 -22.56 1.94 -5.21
C ASN A 73 -22.16 3.13 -4.32
N ARG A 74 -21.86 2.94 -3.04
CA ARG A 74 -21.56 4.02 -2.09
C ARG A 74 -20.10 4.07 -1.70
N HIS A 75 -19.48 2.94 -1.42
CA HIS A 75 -18.13 2.85 -0.87
C HIS A 75 -17.11 2.57 -1.99
N PHE A 76 -17.34 1.57 -2.84
CA PHE A 76 -16.48 1.29 -4.00
C PHE A 76 -17.28 0.91 -5.25
N PRO A 77 -17.82 1.91 -5.99
CA PRO A 77 -18.63 1.68 -7.18
C PRO A 77 -17.82 1.03 -8.32
N PRO A 78 -18.44 0.19 -9.17
CA PRO A 78 -17.76 -0.43 -10.32
C PRO A 78 -17.05 0.55 -11.25
N ASP A 79 -17.58 1.76 -11.41
CA ASP A 79 -16.97 2.81 -12.23
C ASP A 79 -15.63 3.29 -11.66
N ARG A 80 -15.49 3.30 -10.32
CA ARG A 80 -14.23 3.67 -9.65
C ARG A 80 -13.17 2.60 -9.82
N ALA A 81 -13.55 1.32 -9.80
CA ALA A 81 -12.64 0.23 -10.13
C ALA A 81 -12.07 0.38 -11.55
N ARG A 82 -12.93 0.65 -12.54
CA ARG A 82 -12.51 0.88 -13.94
C ARG A 82 -11.62 2.11 -14.09
N GLN A 83 -11.94 3.21 -13.40
CA GLN A 83 -11.12 4.42 -13.40
C GLN A 83 -9.75 4.20 -12.77
N GLN A 84 -9.67 3.51 -11.62
CA GLN A 84 -8.38 3.15 -11.00
C GLN A 84 -7.54 2.29 -11.94
N ALA A 85 -8.12 1.25 -12.54
CA ALA A 85 -7.42 0.39 -13.50
C ALA A 85 -6.94 1.18 -14.74
N HIS A 86 -7.76 2.12 -15.24
CA HIS A 86 -7.37 3.01 -16.34
C HIS A 86 -6.18 3.89 -15.96
N VAL A 87 -6.22 4.54 -14.79
CA VAL A 87 -5.11 5.35 -14.29
C VAL A 87 -3.84 4.51 -14.20
N LEU A 88 -3.89 3.30 -13.63
CA LEU A 88 -2.71 2.42 -13.54
C LEU A 88 -2.13 2.08 -14.92
N ARG A 89 -2.96 1.78 -15.92
CA ARG A 89 -2.50 1.51 -17.30
C ARG A 89 -1.80 2.72 -17.92
N GLN A 90 -2.28 3.94 -17.64
CA GLN A 90 -1.67 5.17 -18.14
C GLN A 90 -0.32 5.52 -17.49
N LEU A 91 0.02 4.90 -16.35
CA LEU A 91 1.30 5.14 -15.69
C LEU A 91 2.48 4.45 -16.40
N GLU A 92 2.22 3.50 -17.31
CA GLU A 92 3.23 2.76 -18.08
C GLU A 92 4.37 2.19 -17.22
N LEU A 93 4.01 1.75 -16.01
CA LEU A 93 4.93 1.35 -14.96
C LEU A 93 5.83 0.20 -15.41
N SER A 94 7.11 0.29 -15.06
CA SER A 94 8.01 -0.86 -15.14
C SER A 94 7.76 -1.86 -14.00
N ALA A 95 8.23 -3.09 -14.17
CA ALA A 95 8.18 -4.13 -13.15
C ALA A 95 8.77 -3.65 -11.81
N ILE A 96 7.99 -3.77 -10.73
CA ILE A 96 8.35 -3.27 -9.41
C ILE A 96 9.37 -4.22 -8.77
N GLN A 97 10.49 -3.66 -8.30
CA GLN A 97 11.54 -4.41 -7.63
C GLN A 97 11.39 -4.30 -6.11
N LEU A 98 11.30 -5.44 -5.44
CA LEU A 98 11.08 -5.56 -4.01
C LEU A 98 12.14 -6.45 -3.36
N ARG A 99 12.39 -6.22 -2.07
CA ARG A 99 13.26 -7.05 -1.23
C ARG A 99 12.51 -7.48 0.03
N ALA A 100 12.79 -8.70 0.48
CA ALA A 100 12.35 -9.14 1.78
C ALA A 100 13.13 -8.37 2.87
N THR A 101 12.45 -8.04 3.95
CA THR A 101 13.09 -7.62 5.21
C THR A 101 12.87 -8.71 6.26
N ALA A 102 12.81 -8.34 7.53
CA ALA A 102 12.56 -9.28 8.63
C ALA A 102 11.11 -9.77 8.64
N VAL A 103 10.91 -10.96 9.19
CA VAL A 103 9.61 -11.38 9.70
C VAL A 103 9.33 -10.62 10.98
N SER A 104 8.15 -10.04 11.09
CA SER A 104 7.71 -9.27 12.24
C SER A 104 6.20 -9.47 12.45
N THR A 105 5.58 -8.63 13.26
CA THR A 105 4.17 -8.80 13.61
C THR A 105 3.45 -7.49 13.85
N PHE A 106 2.19 -7.44 13.44
CA PHE A 106 1.19 -6.58 14.05
C PHE A 106 0.58 -7.31 15.25
N THR A 107 -0.30 -6.65 16.00
CA THR A 107 -1.00 -7.33 17.09
C THR A 107 -1.92 -8.44 16.60
N THR A 108 -2.45 -8.37 15.38
CA THR A 108 -3.41 -9.36 14.83
C THR A 108 -2.77 -10.46 13.98
N ALA A 109 -1.60 -10.21 13.39
CA ALA A 109 -1.00 -11.11 12.41
C ALA A 109 0.54 -10.97 12.34
N PRO A 110 1.29 -12.08 12.20
CA PRO A 110 2.66 -12.03 11.75
C PRO A 110 2.74 -11.81 10.23
N TRP A 111 3.85 -11.23 9.79
CA TRP A 111 4.06 -10.87 8.40
C TRP A 111 5.54 -10.91 8.01
N LEU A 112 5.80 -11.16 6.73
CA LEU A 112 7.11 -10.94 6.11
C LEU A 112 7.17 -9.50 5.59
N GLY A 113 8.15 -8.72 6.06
CA GLY A 113 8.28 -7.33 5.65
C GLY A 113 8.81 -7.20 4.23
N ILE A 114 8.37 -6.15 3.54
CA ILE A 114 8.77 -5.83 2.18
C ILE A 114 9.40 -4.45 2.15
N GLN A 115 10.44 -4.29 1.35
CA GLN A 115 11.05 -3.00 1.06
C GLN A 115 11.10 -2.81 -0.47
N PRO A 116 10.44 -1.76 -1.00
CA PRO A 116 10.62 -1.41 -2.40
C PRO A 116 12.00 -0.81 -2.64
N VAL A 117 12.55 -1.04 -3.83
CA VAL A 117 13.84 -0.47 -4.24
C VAL A 117 13.72 1.03 -4.58
N ASP A 118 12.51 1.48 -4.94
CA ASP A 118 12.18 2.85 -5.31
C ASP A 118 10.83 3.28 -4.72
N ASN A 119 10.32 4.44 -5.15
CA ASN A 119 9.05 5.00 -4.68
C ASN A 119 7.82 4.52 -5.49
N SER A 120 7.95 3.46 -6.30
CA SER A 120 6.86 2.95 -7.16
C SER A 120 5.57 2.67 -6.39
N LEU A 121 5.66 2.02 -5.22
CA LEU A 121 4.48 1.70 -4.39
C LEU A 121 3.74 2.97 -3.93
N LEU A 122 4.49 3.99 -3.50
CA LEU A 122 3.91 5.26 -3.07
C LEU A 122 3.24 5.98 -4.24
N TYR A 123 3.90 6.00 -5.40
CA TYR A 123 3.37 6.62 -6.61
C TYR A 123 2.06 5.97 -7.06
N ILE A 124 2.02 4.63 -7.09
CA ILE A 124 0.81 3.86 -7.42
C ILE A 124 -0.31 4.17 -6.44
N ARG A 125 -0.03 4.11 -5.13
CA ARG A 125 -1.02 4.42 -4.09
C ARG A 125 -1.59 5.83 -4.23
N GLN A 126 -0.75 6.82 -4.51
CA GLN A 126 -1.18 8.19 -4.76
C GLN A 126 -2.05 8.32 -6.01
N ALA A 127 -1.72 7.59 -7.08
CA ALA A 127 -2.52 7.58 -8.30
C ALA A 127 -3.91 6.96 -8.07
N LEU A 128 -3.98 5.86 -7.32
CA LEU A 128 -5.23 5.21 -6.93
C LEU A 128 -6.10 6.12 -6.04
N ALA A 129 -5.47 6.80 -5.07
CA ALA A 129 -6.14 7.72 -4.14
C ALA A 129 -6.80 8.93 -4.82
N LYS A 130 -6.31 9.35 -5.99
CA LYS A 130 -6.90 10.44 -6.79
C LYS A 130 -8.28 10.09 -7.36
N VAL A 131 -8.56 8.79 -7.56
CA VAL A 131 -9.86 8.33 -8.08
C VAL A 131 -10.87 8.20 -6.94
N ILE A 132 -10.45 7.57 -5.84
CA ILE A 132 -11.22 7.44 -4.61
C ILE A 132 -10.22 7.28 -3.44
N PRO A 133 -10.46 7.92 -2.28
CA PRO A 133 -9.60 7.74 -1.11
C PRO A 133 -9.50 6.27 -0.69
N GLU A 134 -8.37 5.91 -0.10
CA GLU A 134 -8.22 4.59 0.51
C GLU A 134 -9.20 4.42 1.67
N ASP A 135 -9.76 3.23 1.80
CA ASP A 135 -10.60 2.89 2.94
C ASP A 135 -9.72 2.61 4.17
N ALA A 136 -9.98 3.34 5.26
CA ALA A 136 -9.25 3.28 6.53
C ALA A 136 -7.70 3.26 6.37
N PRO A 137 -7.09 4.31 5.77
CA PRO A 137 -5.65 4.34 5.54
C PRO A 137 -4.89 4.33 6.87
N ALA A 138 -3.81 3.55 6.91
CA ALA A 138 -2.86 3.63 8.02
C ALA A 138 -2.04 4.92 7.92
N ASP A 139 -1.66 5.50 9.07
CA ASP A 139 -0.78 6.68 9.12
C ASP A 139 0.53 6.47 8.32
N HIS A 140 1.03 5.23 8.34
CA HIS A 140 2.22 4.82 7.61
C HIS A 140 1.94 3.52 6.87
N TYR A 141 2.10 3.54 5.55
CA TYR A 141 2.01 2.33 4.75
C TYR A 141 3.23 1.43 4.99
N GLN A 142 2.97 0.24 5.54
CA GLN A 142 3.97 -0.81 5.72
C GLN A 142 3.69 -1.91 4.70
N PRO A 143 4.42 -2.01 3.58
CA PRO A 143 4.27 -3.14 2.66
C PRO A 143 4.76 -4.42 3.34
N HIS A 144 3.93 -5.46 3.26
CA HIS A 144 4.17 -6.74 3.93
C HIS A 144 3.35 -7.85 3.27
N ILE A 145 3.72 -9.10 3.55
CA ILE A 145 2.94 -10.30 3.20
C ILE A 145 2.43 -10.91 4.51
N THR A 146 1.12 -10.96 4.70
CA THR A 146 0.48 -11.57 5.87
C THR A 146 0.69 -13.09 5.86
N LEU A 147 1.08 -13.65 7.01
CA LEU A 147 1.35 -15.08 7.14
C LEU A 147 0.16 -15.86 7.74
N GLY A 148 -0.77 -15.17 8.39
CA GLY A 148 -1.98 -15.75 8.99
C GLY A 148 -2.48 -14.85 10.11
N PHE A 149 -3.47 -15.31 10.87
CA PHE A 149 -4.03 -14.56 11.99
C PHE A 149 -3.84 -15.32 13.30
N TYR A 150 -3.54 -14.59 14.38
CA TYR A 150 -3.36 -15.22 15.70
C TYR A 150 -4.66 -15.85 16.19
N GLN A 151 -4.58 -17.10 16.63
CA GLN A 151 -5.74 -17.82 17.17
C GLN A 151 -6.07 -17.44 18.62
N GLN A 152 -5.09 -16.90 19.35
CA GLN A 152 -5.21 -16.50 20.74
C GLN A 152 -4.39 -15.23 21.01
N ALA A 153 -4.59 -14.64 22.19
CA ALA A 153 -3.71 -13.62 22.70
C ALA A 153 -2.44 -14.27 23.27
N TYR A 154 -1.29 -13.94 22.70
CA TYR A 154 0.03 -14.37 23.13
C TYR A 154 0.80 -13.16 23.64
N ALA A 155 1.67 -13.35 24.64
CA ALA A 155 2.60 -12.31 25.03
C ALA A 155 3.49 -11.92 23.83
N LEU A 156 3.56 -10.63 23.52
CA LEU A 156 4.35 -10.17 22.37
C LEU A 156 5.84 -10.49 22.53
N GLU A 157 6.34 -10.57 23.76
CA GLU A 157 7.71 -11.02 24.04
C GLU A 157 7.98 -12.43 23.51
N VAL A 158 7.08 -13.38 23.77
CA VAL A 158 7.20 -14.77 23.29
C VAL A 158 7.20 -14.81 21.76
N ILE A 159 6.29 -14.05 21.14
CA ILE A 159 6.21 -13.93 19.68
C ILE A 159 7.50 -13.32 19.11
N HIS A 160 7.98 -12.21 19.68
CA HIS A 160 9.21 -11.56 19.22
C HIS A 160 10.45 -12.47 19.35
N THR A 161 10.56 -13.25 20.43
CA THR A 161 11.65 -14.23 20.58
C THR A 161 11.58 -15.29 19.48
N HIS A 162 10.40 -15.82 19.17
CA HIS A 162 10.24 -16.81 18.08
C HIS A 162 10.58 -16.21 16.71
N LEU A 163 10.11 -14.99 16.43
CA LEU A 163 10.39 -14.30 15.17
C LEU A 163 11.87 -13.93 15.03
N ALA A 164 12.54 -13.53 16.11
CA ALA A 164 13.98 -13.27 16.12
C ALA A 164 14.79 -14.54 15.78
N ALA A 165 14.43 -15.69 16.34
CA ALA A 165 15.05 -16.97 16.03
C ALA A 165 14.85 -17.36 14.55
N LEU A 166 13.65 -17.11 13.99
CA LEU A 166 13.42 -17.29 12.56
C LEU A 166 14.31 -16.36 11.73
N ASN A 167 14.31 -15.05 12.02
CA ASN A 167 15.14 -14.09 11.29
C ASN A 167 16.64 -14.42 11.30
N HIS A 168 17.14 -15.07 12.35
CA HIS A 168 18.55 -15.50 12.42
C HIS A 168 18.88 -16.72 11.55
N THR A 169 17.90 -17.60 11.31
CA THR A 169 18.12 -18.89 10.62
C THR A 169 17.72 -18.88 9.16
N LEU A 170 16.92 -17.90 8.75
CA LEU A 170 16.36 -17.78 7.42
C LEU A 170 17.42 -17.30 6.42
N PRO A 171 17.68 -18.04 5.31
CA PRO A 171 18.58 -17.54 4.27
C PRO A 171 17.97 -16.31 3.57
N PRO A 172 18.78 -15.45 2.93
CA PRO A 172 18.27 -14.33 2.16
C PRO A 172 17.39 -14.81 1.00
N LEU A 173 16.35 -14.05 0.68
CA LEU A 173 15.54 -14.26 -0.52
C LEU A 173 16.16 -13.49 -1.71
N PRO A 174 16.03 -14.00 -2.94
CA PRO A 174 16.35 -13.21 -4.13
C PRO A 174 15.43 -11.99 -4.22
N PRO A 175 15.85 -10.91 -4.93
CA PRO A 175 14.96 -9.80 -5.26
C PRO A 175 13.67 -10.30 -5.93
N LEU A 176 12.55 -9.73 -5.56
CA LEU A 176 11.24 -10.05 -6.11
C LEU A 176 10.88 -9.02 -7.18
N SER A 177 10.65 -9.49 -8.40
CA SER A 177 10.14 -8.66 -9.49
C SER A 177 8.65 -8.91 -9.66
N ILE A 178 7.85 -7.89 -9.35
CA ILE A 178 6.40 -7.91 -9.58
C ILE A 178 6.13 -7.38 -10.98
N LYS A 179 5.35 -8.14 -11.74
CA LYS A 179 5.03 -7.83 -13.15
C LYS A 179 3.59 -7.39 -13.37
N ARG A 180 2.74 -7.42 -12.34
CA ARG A 180 1.35 -6.98 -12.46
C ARG A 180 0.80 -6.48 -11.14
N VAL A 181 -0.22 -5.64 -11.23
CA VAL A 181 -1.03 -5.13 -10.12
C VAL A 181 -2.45 -5.62 -10.33
N GLU A 182 -3.02 -6.32 -9.36
CA GLU A 182 -4.32 -6.98 -9.48
C GLU A 182 -5.36 -6.31 -8.59
N LEU A 183 -6.55 -6.06 -9.13
CA LEU A 183 -7.72 -5.76 -8.32
C LEU A 183 -8.31 -7.10 -7.89
N CYS A 184 -8.33 -7.36 -6.59
CA CYS A 184 -8.87 -8.58 -6.02
C CYS A 184 -10.10 -8.29 -5.16
N TYR A 185 -11.04 -9.24 -5.15
CA TYR A 185 -12.15 -9.29 -4.22
C TYR A 185 -11.97 -10.44 -3.24
N TYR A 186 -12.37 -10.24 -1.99
CA TYR A 186 -12.60 -11.33 -1.04
C TYR A 186 -13.98 -11.24 -0.41
N ALA A 187 -14.52 -12.39 -0.02
CA ALA A 187 -15.81 -12.47 0.65
C ALA A 187 -15.72 -11.88 2.07
N THR A 188 -16.59 -10.92 2.39
CA THR A 188 -16.57 -10.19 3.67
C THR A 188 -16.83 -11.07 4.90
N HIS A 189 -17.51 -12.20 4.70
CA HIS A 189 -17.78 -13.19 5.75
C HIS A 189 -16.66 -14.23 5.91
N GLU A 190 -15.64 -14.23 5.04
CA GLU A 190 -14.52 -15.17 5.08
C GLU A 190 -13.19 -14.43 5.25
N MET A 191 -12.80 -14.12 6.49
CA MET A 191 -11.57 -13.40 6.78
C MET A 191 -10.30 -14.03 6.19
N GLN A 192 -10.21 -15.36 6.21
CA GLN A 192 -9.09 -16.15 5.68
C GLN A 192 -9.30 -16.61 4.24
N GLY A 193 -10.42 -16.25 3.64
CA GLY A 193 -10.88 -16.72 2.34
C GLY A 193 -10.01 -16.27 1.18
N ARG A 194 -10.19 -16.93 0.03
CA ARG A 194 -9.41 -16.69 -1.18
C ARG A 194 -9.65 -15.28 -1.74
N LEU A 195 -8.62 -14.73 -2.37
CA LEU A 195 -8.77 -13.62 -3.30
C LEU A 195 -9.28 -14.14 -4.64
N THR A 196 -10.20 -13.40 -5.24
CA THR A 196 -10.65 -13.57 -6.63
C THR A 196 -10.19 -12.36 -7.42
N VAL A 197 -9.40 -12.57 -8.48
CA VAL A 197 -8.93 -11.50 -9.35
C VAL A 197 -10.09 -10.99 -10.20
N ALA A 198 -10.34 -9.68 -10.13
CA ALA A 198 -11.38 -8.97 -10.88
C ALA A 198 -10.82 -8.18 -12.06
N ASP A 199 -9.61 -7.63 -11.94
CA ASP A 199 -8.85 -6.99 -13.03
C ASP A 199 -7.35 -7.15 -12.79
N SER A 200 -6.55 -7.10 -13.84
CA SER A 200 -5.08 -7.14 -13.80
C SER A 200 -4.50 -6.08 -14.71
N VAL A 201 -3.50 -5.35 -14.20
CA VAL A 201 -2.71 -4.39 -14.96
C VAL A 201 -1.28 -4.92 -15.02
N GLU A 202 -0.87 -5.33 -16.22
CA GLU A 202 0.52 -5.73 -16.47
C GLU A 202 1.44 -4.52 -16.39
N LEU A 203 2.64 -4.76 -15.85
CA LEU A 203 3.73 -3.80 -15.75
C LEU A 203 4.74 -4.13 -16.84
N ASN A 204 5.24 -3.09 -17.49
CA ASN A 204 6.23 -3.21 -18.54
C ASN A 204 7.48 -3.92 -17.99
N THR A 205 7.91 -4.97 -18.67
CA THR A 205 9.27 -5.48 -18.45
C THR A 205 10.19 -4.52 -19.18
N PRO A 206 11.16 -3.87 -18.53
CA PRO A 206 12.10 -3.02 -19.25
C PRO A 206 12.79 -3.88 -20.32
N THR A 207 12.50 -3.58 -21.59
CA THR A 207 13.15 -4.25 -22.71
C THR A 207 14.62 -3.84 -22.65
N ARG A 208 15.54 -4.81 -22.66
CA ARG A 208 17.00 -4.59 -22.65
C ARG A 208 17.51 -3.77 -23.86
N ALA A 209 16.61 -3.28 -24.72
CA ALA A 209 16.87 -2.47 -25.90
C ALA A 209 16.93 -0.95 -25.62
N ASP A 210 16.47 -0.47 -24.45
CA ASP A 210 16.56 0.96 -24.08
C ASP A 210 17.81 1.29 -23.23
N ALA A 211 18.71 0.32 -23.04
CA ALA A 211 20.03 0.58 -22.49
C ALA A 211 20.94 1.21 -23.57
N SER A 212 20.60 2.43 -23.98
CA SER A 212 21.60 3.34 -24.55
C SER A 212 22.60 3.70 -23.45
N PRO A 213 23.92 3.84 -23.72
CA PRO A 213 24.94 4.00 -22.67
C PRO A 213 24.88 5.33 -21.90
N GLU A 214 23.88 6.18 -22.15
CA GLU A 214 23.67 7.45 -21.46
C GLU A 214 22.58 7.34 -20.39
N ALA A 215 22.72 6.37 -19.49
CA ALA A 215 21.98 6.45 -18.23
C ALA A 215 22.62 7.58 -17.40
N LEU A 216 21.95 8.74 -17.34
CA LEU A 216 22.29 9.82 -16.42
C LEU A 216 22.56 9.23 -15.03
N ASP A 217 23.77 9.47 -14.53
CA ASP A 217 24.24 9.07 -13.21
C ASP A 217 23.10 9.23 -12.19
N PRO A 218 22.78 8.21 -11.37
CA PRO A 218 21.77 8.30 -10.31
C PRO A 218 21.90 9.57 -9.45
N LEU A 219 23.12 10.08 -9.28
CA LEU A 219 23.37 11.35 -8.60
C LEU A 219 22.84 12.57 -9.37
N GLU A 220 22.94 12.59 -10.70
CA GLU A 220 22.38 13.65 -11.56
C GLU A 220 20.84 13.58 -11.59
N ALA A 221 20.25 12.39 -11.60
CA ALA A 221 18.80 12.23 -11.46
C ALA A 221 18.29 12.78 -10.11
N ILE A 222 19.01 12.51 -9.01
CA ILE A 222 18.70 13.05 -7.69
C ILE A 222 18.87 14.58 -7.66
N LYS A 223 19.93 15.12 -8.28
CA LYS A 223 20.16 16.57 -8.39
C LYS A 223 19.03 17.24 -9.18
N GLN A 224 18.61 16.66 -10.29
CA GLN A 224 17.54 17.18 -11.12
C GLN A 224 16.20 17.17 -10.37
N MET A 225 15.87 16.07 -9.68
CA MET A 225 14.65 15.99 -8.86
C MET A 225 14.63 17.03 -7.74
N ARG A 226 15.77 17.27 -7.05
CA ARG A 226 15.88 18.33 -6.04
C ARG A 226 15.71 19.73 -6.63
N LYS A 227 16.27 19.96 -7.82
CA LYS A 227 16.13 21.24 -8.54
C LYS A 227 14.67 21.51 -8.92
N ASP A 228 13.95 20.50 -9.38
CA ASP A 228 12.54 20.61 -9.74
C ASP A 228 11.65 20.83 -8.50
N GLN A 229 11.94 20.16 -7.39
CA GLN A 229 11.26 20.39 -6.10
C GLN A 229 11.45 21.82 -5.59
N LEU A 230 12.68 22.37 -5.66
CA LEU A 230 12.95 23.75 -5.28
C LEU A 230 12.21 24.75 -6.17
N ARG A 231 12.13 24.48 -7.48
CA ARG A 231 11.37 25.31 -8.42
C ARG A 231 9.88 25.33 -8.09
N VAL A 232 9.29 24.17 -7.79
CA VAL A 232 7.88 24.08 -7.39
C VAL A 232 7.63 24.81 -6.07
N CYS A 233 8.55 24.71 -5.11
CA CYS A 233 8.46 25.42 -3.84
C CYS A 233 8.49 26.95 -4.03
N ALA A 234 9.40 27.45 -4.88
CA ALA A 234 9.49 28.86 -5.21
C ALA A 234 8.23 29.39 -5.91
N LEU A 235 7.66 28.63 -6.85
CA LEU A 235 6.42 29.00 -7.53
C LEU A 235 5.22 29.08 -6.56
N LYS A 236 5.15 28.16 -5.59
CA LYS A 236 4.10 28.18 -4.56
C LYS A 236 4.24 29.40 -3.64
N GLN A 237 5.45 29.70 -3.18
CA GLN A 237 5.72 30.88 -2.35
C GLN A 237 5.41 32.18 -3.08
N GLN A 238 5.73 32.25 -4.39
CA GLN A 238 5.40 33.40 -5.21
C GLN A 238 3.88 33.59 -5.36
N ALA A 239 3.14 32.52 -5.67
CA ALA A 239 1.69 32.58 -5.78
C ALA A 239 1.01 32.98 -4.45
N GLU A 240 1.56 32.53 -3.32
CA GLU A 240 1.05 32.88 -1.99
C GLU A 240 1.34 34.35 -1.64
N LEU A 241 2.52 34.87 -2.01
CA LEU A 241 2.85 36.28 -1.86
C LEU A 241 1.96 37.19 -2.72
N GLU A 242 1.72 36.81 -3.98
CA GLU A 242 0.81 37.54 -4.90
C GLU A 242 -0.61 37.60 -4.35
N ARG A 243 -1.08 36.52 -3.74
CA ARG A 243 -2.39 36.47 -3.06
C ARG A 243 -2.45 37.43 -1.86
N LEU A 244 -1.44 37.41 -1.00
CA LEU A 244 -1.37 38.30 0.17
C LEU A 244 -1.29 39.78 -0.22
N ILE A 245 -0.60 40.12 -1.32
CA ILE A 245 -0.55 41.48 -1.85
C ILE A 245 -1.93 41.91 -2.38
N THR A 246 -2.62 41.00 -3.07
CA THR A 246 -3.98 41.26 -3.61
C THR A 246 -4.99 41.48 -2.48
N ASP A 247 -4.91 40.68 -1.41
CA ASP A 247 -5.78 40.78 -0.24
C ASP A 247 -5.51 42.03 0.62
N ALA A 248 -4.31 42.63 0.50
CA ALA A 248 -3.91 43.83 1.24
C ALA A 248 -4.19 45.15 0.49
N ALA A 249 -4.72 45.11 -0.74
CA ALA A 249 -5.03 46.31 -1.51
C ALA A 249 -6.30 47.00 -0.95
N PRO A 250 -6.25 48.29 -0.57
CA PRO A 250 -7.42 48.97 -0.01
C PRO A 250 -8.50 49.18 -1.08
N THR A 251 -9.75 48.85 -0.72
CA THR A 251 -10.94 49.18 -1.53
C THR A 251 -11.18 50.70 -1.46
N ASN A 252 -10.92 51.40 -2.55
CA ASN A 252 -11.33 52.80 -2.73
C ASN A 252 -12.85 52.86 -2.92
N GLU A 253 -13.60 52.94 -1.83
CA GLU A 253 -14.96 53.50 -1.83
C GLU A 253 -15.03 54.59 -0.77
N ASP A 254 -14.72 55.83 -1.19
CA ASP A 254 -15.33 57.03 -0.62
C ASP A 254 -15.21 58.15 -1.65
N SER A 255 -16.24 58.27 -2.50
CA SER A 255 -16.47 59.47 -3.32
C SER A 255 -17.49 60.35 -2.59
N PRO A 256 -17.15 61.60 -2.22
CA PRO A 256 -18.13 62.48 -1.59
C PRO A 256 -19.10 63.04 -2.63
N THR A 257 -20.39 62.82 -2.42
CA THR A 257 -21.48 63.51 -3.12
C THR A 257 -21.43 65.03 -2.90
N PRO A 258 -21.61 65.87 -3.93
CA PRO A 258 -21.70 67.31 -3.76
C PRO A 258 -23.10 67.70 -3.26
N ARG A 259 -23.18 68.56 -2.24
CA ARG A 259 -24.44 69.21 -1.84
C ARG A 259 -24.65 70.50 -2.63
N SER A 260 -25.88 70.65 -3.11
CA SER A 260 -26.49 71.91 -3.58
C SER A 260 -26.80 72.85 -2.43
#